data_AF-A0A2V5V3B6-F1
#
_entry.id   AF-A0A2V5V3B6-F1
#
_cell.length_a   1.000
_cell.length_b   1.000
_cell.length_c   1.000
_cell.angle_alpha   90.00
_cell.angle_beta   90.00
_cell.angle_gamma   90.00
#
_symmetry.space_group_name_H-M   'P 1'
#
loop_
_entity.id
_entity.type
_entity.pdbx_description
1 polymer ?
#
loop_
_entity_poly.entity_id
_entity_poly.type
_entity_poly.pdbx_seq_one_letter_code
_entity_poly.pdbx_strand_id
1 'polypeptide(L)'
;MDVERWALDVFRSMMNQENILQRLFALGNSYWLTRFVILRLLGFVYAVAFLVAANQLVPLIGEHGLTPANHFLNVIQAQLGSRTAGMLRVPTLFWFGISDNALSIFSWIGFGLSLVVLCGYANAILLAVLWAMYMSIVHIGQIWYGYGWEIQLLETGFLSIFLCPLID
;
A
#
# COMPACT_ATOMS: atom_id res chain seq x y z
N MET A 1 7.61 -40.26 -25.80
CA MET A 1 7.51 -38.94 -25.14
C MET A 1 8.55 -38.97 -24.03
N ASP A 2 9.69 -38.29 -24.23
CA ASP A 2 10.87 -38.44 -23.35
C ASP A 2 10.64 -37.76 -22.01
N VAL A 3 10.53 -38.57 -20.95
CA VAL A 3 10.37 -38.12 -19.57
C VAL A 3 11.56 -37.27 -19.13
N GLU A 4 12.76 -37.57 -19.63
CA GLU A 4 13.97 -36.79 -19.35
C GLU A 4 13.93 -35.39 -19.99
N ARG A 5 13.44 -35.26 -21.23
CA ARG A 5 13.24 -33.95 -21.86
C ARG A 5 12.19 -33.14 -21.12
N TRP A 6 11.08 -33.78 -20.72
CA TRP A 6 10.03 -33.11 -19.94
C TRP A 6 10.56 -32.62 -18.58
N ALA A 7 11.35 -33.44 -17.88
CA ALA A 7 11.95 -33.05 -16.61
C ALA A 7 12.96 -31.90 -16.77
N LEU A 8 13.76 -31.90 -17.84
CA LEU A 8 14.69 -30.82 -18.16
C LEU A 8 13.98 -29.52 -18.55
N ASP A 9 12.86 -29.60 -19.28
CA ASP A 9 12.04 -28.45 -19.65
C ASP A 9 11.32 -27.87 -18.43
N VAL A 10 10.81 -28.72 -17.52
CA VAL A 10 10.25 -28.28 -16.24
C VAL A 10 11.33 -27.65 -15.37
N PHE A 11 12.51 -28.25 -15.25
CA PHE A 11 13.62 -27.70 -14.47
C PHE A 11 14.15 -26.38 -15.06
N ARG A 12 14.24 -26.28 -16.39
CA ARG A 12 14.62 -25.05 -17.10
C ARG A 12 13.54 -23.96 -16.98
N SER A 13 12.26 -24.33 -16.98
CA SER A 13 11.13 -23.43 -16.68
C SER A 13 11.17 -22.92 -15.24
N MET A 14 11.47 -23.79 -14.28
CA MET A 14 11.63 -23.44 -12.86
C MET A 14 12.85 -22.52 -12.63
N MET A 15 14.00 -22.80 -13.25
CA MET A 15 15.17 -21.90 -13.20
C MET A 15 14.93 -20.57 -13.93
N ASN A 16 13.98 -20.49 -14.86
CA ASN A 16 13.62 -19.24 -15.54
C ASN A 16 12.67 -18.35 -14.71
N GLN A 17 12.15 -18.83 -13.57
CA GLN A 17 11.30 -18.03 -12.67
C GLN A 17 12.12 -17.03 -11.84
N GLU A 18 13.36 -17.38 -11.45
CA GLU A 18 14.26 -16.42 -10.77
C GLU A 18 14.57 -15.20 -11.64
N ASN A 19 14.47 -15.33 -12.96
CA ASN A 19 14.70 -14.25 -13.91
C ASN A 19 13.55 -13.24 -13.98
N ILE A 20 12.31 -13.58 -13.62
CA ILE A 20 11.16 -12.69 -13.84
C ILE A 20 11.13 -11.59 -12.80
N LEU A 21 11.27 -11.93 -11.51
CA LEU A 21 11.32 -10.94 -10.43
C LEU A 21 12.53 -10.02 -10.61
N GLN A 22 13.70 -10.59 -10.89
CA GLN A 22 14.89 -9.78 -11.17
C GLN A 22 14.68 -8.85 -12.36
N ARG A 23 14.05 -9.30 -13.45
CA ARG A 23 13.71 -8.44 -14.59
C ARG A 23 12.76 -7.33 -14.18
N LEU A 24 11.67 -7.64 -13.49
CA LEU A 24 10.68 -6.64 -13.05
C LEU A 24 11.31 -5.52 -12.21
N PHE A 25 12.22 -5.86 -11.29
CA PHE A 25 12.88 -4.89 -10.41
C PHE A 25 14.21 -4.33 -10.97
N ALA A 26 14.80 -4.91 -12.02
CA ALA A 26 16.05 -4.43 -12.65
C ALA A 26 15.82 -3.45 -13.82
N LEU A 27 14.61 -3.38 -14.38
CA LEU A 27 14.28 -2.55 -15.54
C LEU A 27 14.52 -1.04 -15.31
N GLY A 28 14.52 -0.57 -14.06
CA GLY A 28 14.73 0.84 -13.72
C GLY A 28 16.19 1.30 -13.64
N ASN A 29 17.17 0.41 -13.80
CA ASN A 29 18.57 0.75 -13.49
C ASN A 29 19.19 1.78 -14.47
N SER A 30 18.73 1.81 -15.71
CA SER A 30 19.22 2.76 -16.73
C SER A 30 18.70 4.20 -16.54
N TYR A 31 17.62 4.40 -15.78
CA TYR A 31 16.93 5.69 -15.60
C TYR A 31 17.05 6.22 -14.16
N TRP A 32 18.28 6.21 -13.63
CA TRP A 32 18.55 6.53 -12.22
C TRP A 32 18.00 7.90 -11.80
N LEU A 33 18.21 8.97 -12.60
CA LEU A 33 17.76 10.32 -12.24
C LEU A 33 16.23 10.43 -12.16
N THR A 34 15.53 9.86 -13.14
CA THR A 34 14.07 9.86 -13.18
C THR A 34 13.49 9.12 -11.99
N ARG A 35 14.01 7.91 -11.71
CA ARG A 35 13.62 7.12 -10.53
C ARG A 35 13.87 7.89 -9.24
N PHE A 36 15.04 8.50 -9.11
CA PHE A 36 15.43 9.28 -7.94
C PHE A 36 14.47 10.45 -7.67
N VAL A 37 14.12 11.22 -8.71
CA VAL A 37 13.20 12.36 -8.57
C VAL A 37 11.78 11.87 -8.27
N ILE A 38 11.26 10.90 -9.03
CA ILE A 38 9.89 10.38 -8.85
C ILE A 38 9.70 9.81 -7.44
N LEU A 39 10.61 8.97 -6.96
CA LEU A 39 10.48 8.33 -5.65
C LEU A 39 10.50 9.35 -4.51
N ARG A 40 11.31 10.41 -4.61
CA ARG A 40 11.32 11.48 -3.59
C ARG A 40 10.07 12.34 -3.62
N LEU A 41 9.61 12.73 -4.80
CA LEU A 41 8.37 13.48 -4.93
C LEU A 41 7.17 12.65 -4.45
N LEU A 42 7.17 11.34 -4.72
CA LEU A 42 6.16 10.43 -4.19
C LEU A 42 6.24 10.34 -2.67
N GLY A 43 7.44 10.21 -2.09
CA GLY A 43 7.64 10.26 -0.63
C GLY A 43 7.11 11.56 -0.02
N PHE A 44 7.33 12.70 -0.68
CA PHE A 44 6.78 13.99 -0.26
C PHE A 44 5.24 14.00 -0.30
N VAL A 45 4.63 13.51 -1.38
CA VAL A 45 3.16 13.44 -1.49
C VAL A 45 2.57 12.52 -0.42
N TYR A 46 3.17 11.35 -0.18
CA TYR A 46 2.77 10.47 0.92
C TYR A 46 2.93 11.16 2.28
N ALA A 47 4.01 11.90 2.51
CA ALA A 47 4.21 12.62 3.76
C ALA A 47 3.11 13.66 3.99
N VAL A 48 2.75 14.44 2.97
CA VAL A 48 1.63 15.37 3.07
C VAL A 48 0.32 14.62 3.33
N ALA A 49 0.04 13.53 2.61
CA ALA A 49 -1.19 12.76 2.76
C ALA A 49 -1.32 12.14 4.16
N PHE A 50 -0.25 11.53 4.69
CA PHE A 50 -0.24 10.96 6.04
C PHE A 50 -0.24 12.02 7.14
N LEU A 51 0.36 13.19 6.91
CA LEU A 51 0.26 14.31 7.84
C LEU A 51 -1.17 14.85 7.92
N VAL A 52 -1.84 14.99 6.77
CA VAL A 52 -3.27 15.34 6.72
C VAL A 52 -4.08 14.29 7.47
N ALA A 53 -3.85 13.00 7.21
CA ALA A 53 -4.49 11.92 7.93
C ALA A 53 -4.23 12.03 9.45
N ALA A 54 -2.99 12.22 9.90
CA ALA A 54 -2.66 12.31 11.33
C ALA A 54 -3.41 13.43 12.06
N ASN A 55 -3.74 14.53 11.36
CA ASN A 55 -4.47 15.66 11.92
C ASN A 55 -6.00 15.54 11.78
N GLN A 56 -6.51 14.77 10.81
CA GLN A 56 -7.94 14.79 10.45
C GLN A 56 -8.65 13.45 10.60
N LEU A 57 -7.94 12.31 10.67
CA LEU A 57 -8.58 11.00 10.68
C LEU A 57 -9.53 10.82 11.87
N VAL A 58 -9.08 11.20 13.08
CA VAL A 58 -9.89 11.04 14.30
C VAL A 58 -11.16 11.90 14.26
N PRO A 59 -11.11 13.22 13.96
CA PRO A 59 -12.32 14.02 13.80
C PRO A 59 -13.30 13.52 12.72
N LEU A 60 -12.79 12.92 11.64
CA LEU A 60 -13.64 12.49 10.51
C LEU A 60 -14.24 11.10 10.73
N ILE A 61 -13.41 10.11 11.10
CA ILE A 61 -13.78 8.69 11.11
C ILE A 61 -13.49 7.96 12.43
N GLY A 62 -13.02 8.68 13.45
CA GLY A 62 -12.83 8.14 14.81
C GLY A 62 -14.15 7.73 15.47
N GLU A 63 -14.05 7.25 16.71
CA GLU A 63 -15.20 6.73 17.48
C GLU A 63 -16.31 7.77 17.64
N HIS A 64 -15.94 9.04 17.79
CA HIS A 64 -16.83 10.20 17.91
C HIS A 64 -16.77 11.12 16.69
N GLY A 65 -16.27 10.61 15.55
CA GLY A 65 -16.12 11.37 14.31
C GLY A 65 -17.44 11.58 13.55
N LEU A 66 -17.38 12.35 12.46
CA LEU A 66 -18.55 12.63 11.62
C LEU A 66 -19.11 11.38 10.92
N THR A 67 -18.24 10.45 10.52
CA THR A 67 -18.59 9.18 9.89
C THR A 67 -17.79 8.04 10.53
N PRO A 68 -18.17 7.54 11.72
CA PRO A 68 -17.39 6.56 12.47
C PRO A 68 -17.09 5.29 11.67
N ALA A 69 -15.81 4.97 11.49
CA ALA A 69 -15.38 3.83 10.68
C ALA A 69 -15.71 2.47 11.32
N ASN A 70 -15.85 2.42 12.65
CA ASN A 70 -16.33 1.23 13.36
C ASN A 70 -17.75 0.83 12.91
N HIS A 71 -18.65 1.80 12.78
CA HIS A 71 -20.02 1.58 12.31
C HIS A 71 -20.02 1.10 10.86
N PHE A 72 -19.20 1.72 10.01
CA PHE A 72 -19.05 1.32 8.61
C PHE A 72 -18.61 -0.15 8.45
N LEU A 73 -17.54 -0.57 9.13
CA LEU A 73 -17.06 -1.95 9.08
C LEU A 73 -18.09 -2.94 9.67
N ASN A 74 -18.80 -2.56 10.72
CA ASN A 74 -19.87 -3.39 11.30
C ASN A 74 -21.04 -3.58 10.33
N VAL A 75 -21.45 -2.54 9.60
CA VAL A 75 -22.50 -2.63 8.58
C VAL A 75 -22.08 -3.57 7.45
N ILE A 76 -20.84 -3.45 6.95
CA ILE A 76 -20.31 -4.35 5.92
C ILE A 76 -20.29 -5.80 6.39
N GLN A 77 -19.82 -6.03 7.62
CA GLN A 77 -19.79 -7.37 8.22
C GLN A 77 -21.20 -7.95 8.34
N ALA A 78 -22.18 -7.16 8.79
CA ALA A 78 -23.57 -7.59 8.91
C ALA A 78 -24.21 -7.91 7.55
N GLN A 79 -23.92 -7.11 6.51
CA GLN A 79 -24.45 -7.32 5.16
C GLN A 79 -23.87 -8.56 4.47
N LEU A 80 -22.58 -8.84 4.68
CA LEU A 80 -21.89 -9.96 4.05
C LEU A 80 -21.92 -11.26 4.89
N GLY A 81 -22.44 -11.19 6.12
CA GLY A 81 -22.60 -12.34 7.02
C GLY A 81 -21.29 -12.90 7.60
N SER A 82 -20.13 -12.40 7.19
CA SER A 82 -18.83 -12.84 7.69
C SER A 82 -17.79 -11.72 7.60
N ARG A 83 -16.93 -11.64 8.63
CA ARG A 83 -15.78 -10.71 8.63
C ARG A 83 -14.81 -11.00 7.49
N THR A 84 -14.61 -12.27 7.12
CA THR A 84 -13.71 -12.66 6.02
C THR A 84 -14.23 -12.15 4.68
N ALA A 85 -15.55 -12.24 4.46
CA ALA A 85 -16.18 -11.68 3.27
C ALA A 85 -16.06 -10.15 3.23
N GLY A 86 -16.20 -9.48 4.39
CA GLY A 86 -15.94 -8.05 4.55
C GLY A 86 -14.51 -7.63 4.18
N MET A 87 -13.51 -8.38 4.67
CA MET A 87 -12.09 -8.14 4.36
C MET A 87 -11.77 -8.25 2.87
N LEU A 88 -12.39 -9.21 2.17
CA LEU A 88 -12.21 -9.37 0.72
C LEU A 88 -12.85 -8.23 -0.08
N ARG A 89 -13.94 -7.63 0.44
CA ARG A 89 -14.62 -6.52 -0.22
C ARG A 89 -13.98 -5.17 0.08
N VAL A 90 -13.50 -5.00 1.30
CA VAL A 90 -12.90 -3.77 1.83
C VAL A 90 -11.58 -4.14 2.51
N PRO A 91 -10.50 -4.31 1.73
CA PRO A 91 -9.21 -4.69 2.29
C PRO A 91 -8.62 -3.54 3.11
N THR A 92 -8.53 -3.72 4.43
CA THR A 92 -7.95 -2.74 5.34
C THR A 92 -7.37 -3.40 6.58
N LEU A 93 -6.27 -2.86 7.12
CA LEU A 93 -5.69 -3.35 8.37
C LEU A 93 -6.58 -3.06 9.60
N PHE A 94 -7.56 -2.16 9.47
CA PHE A 94 -8.44 -1.79 10.58
C PHE A 94 -9.50 -2.85 10.96
N TRP A 95 -9.59 -3.97 10.24
CA TRP A 95 -10.38 -5.13 10.66
C TRP A 95 -9.85 -5.81 11.93
N PHE A 96 -8.57 -5.62 12.27
CA PHE A 96 -7.96 -6.16 13.50
C PHE A 96 -8.28 -5.33 14.75
N GLY A 97 -8.75 -4.10 14.56
CA GLY A 97 -9.06 -3.17 15.64
C GLY A 97 -8.98 -1.74 15.15
N ILE A 98 -9.98 -0.95 15.50
CA ILE A 98 -10.03 0.48 15.20
C ILE A 98 -10.29 1.23 16.51
N SER A 99 -9.44 2.21 16.79
CA SER A 99 -9.55 3.14 17.92
C SER A 99 -8.90 4.45 17.52
N ASP A 100 -9.24 5.55 18.21
CA ASP A 100 -8.71 6.88 17.89
C ASP A 100 -7.18 6.91 17.99
N ASN A 101 -6.62 6.24 19.01
CA ASN A 101 -5.17 6.10 19.17
C ASN A 101 -4.55 5.27 18.05
N ALA A 102 -5.20 4.16 17.65
CA ALA A 102 -4.70 3.33 16.54
C ALA A 102 -4.67 4.12 15.23
N LEU A 103 -5.73 4.89 14.94
CA LEU A 103 -5.81 5.77 13.76
C LEU A 103 -4.67 6.79 13.76
N SER A 104 -4.45 7.49 14.88
CA SER A 104 -3.38 8.49 14.99
C SER A 104 -1.98 7.87 14.85
N ILE A 105 -1.68 6.80 15.60
CA ILE A 105 -0.39 6.11 15.53
C ILE A 105 -0.12 5.61 14.12
N PHE A 106 -1.13 5.01 13.49
CA PHE A 106 -1.02 4.47 12.13
C PHE A 106 -0.69 5.57 11.11
N SER A 107 -1.34 6.74 11.20
CA SER A 107 -1.02 7.88 10.35
C SER A 107 0.37 8.45 10.61
N TRP A 108 0.80 8.56 11.87
CA TRP A 108 2.14 9.03 12.21
C TRP A 108 3.25 8.06 11.77
N ILE A 109 3.01 6.75 11.82
CA ILE A 109 3.94 5.76 11.27
C ILE A 109 4.06 5.95 9.76
N GLY A 110 2.94 6.09 9.04
CA GLY A 110 2.96 6.34 7.59
C GLY A 110 3.69 7.64 7.23
N PHE A 111 3.51 8.69 8.06
CA PHE A 111 4.27 9.93 7.93
C PHE A 111 5.78 9.70 8.13
N GLY A 112 6.19 8.99 9.17
CA GLY A 112 7.60 8.65 9.39
C GLY A 112 8.21 7.86 8.23
N LEU A 113 7.53 6.82 7.75
CA LEU A 113 7.98 5.98 6.64
C LEU A 113 8.09 6.77 5.32
N SER A 114 7.18 7.70 5.07
CA SER A 114 7.23 8.53 3.86
C SER A 114 8.37 9.55 3.89
N LEU A 115 8.76 10.05 5.07
CA LEU A 115 9.99 10.83 5.23
C LEU A 115 11.25 10.01 4.92
N VAL A 116 11.29 8.72 5.28
CA VAL A 116 12.41 7.83 4.92
C VAL A 116 12.55 7.72 3.40
N VAL A 117 11.44 7.53 2.68
CA VAL A 117 11.41 7.54 1.20
C VAL A 117 11.86 8.90 0.65
N LEU A 118 11.40 10.01 1.25
CA LEU A 118 11.78 11.37 0.85
C LEU A 118 13.29 11.63 1.00
N CYS A 119 13.91 11.09 2.05
CA CYS A 119 15.37 11.15 2.24
C CYS A 119 16.15 10.32 1.20
N GLY A 120 15.48 9.44 0.47
CA GLY A 120 16.05 8.66 -0.63
C GLY A 120 16.26 7.17 -0.32
N TYR A 121 15.80 6.68 0.83
CA TYR A 121 15.84 5.26 1.18
C TYR A 121 14.54 4.60 0.72
N ALA A 122 14.47 4.24 -0.57
CA ALA A 122 13.26 3.77 -1.21
C ALA A 122 13.47 2.37 -1.83
N ASN A 123 12.87 1.37 -1.20
CA ASN A 123 12.83 -0.02 -1.68
C ASN A 123 11.38 -0.50 -1.83
N ALA A 124 11.22 -1.61 -2.57
CA ALA A 124 9.91 -2.17 -2.90
C ALA A 124 9.08 -2.54 -1.67
N ILE A 125 9.72 -3.07 -0.63
CA ILE A 125 9.04 -3.46 0.62
C ILE A 125 8.47 -2.22 1.32
N LEU A 126 9.28 -1.17 1.47
CA LEU A 126 8.86 0.07 2.12
C LEU A 126 7.69 0.73 1.37
N LEU A 127 7.75 0.79 0.04
CA LEU A 127 6.66 1.33 -0.77
C LEU A 127 5.41 0.46 -0.70
N ALA A 128 5.56 -0.87 -0.66
CA ALA A 128 4.42 -1.79 -0.48
C ALA A 128 3.74 -1.60 0.89
N VAL A 129 4.52 -1.38 1.95
CA VAL A 129 4.00 -1.05 3.29
C VAL A 129 3.25 0.28 3.27
N LEU A 130 3.87 1.35 2.74
CA LEU A 130 3.22 2.66 2.62
C LEU A 130 1.93 2.60 1.80
N TRP A 131 1.96 1.87 0.69
CA TRP A 131 0.79 1.64 -0.16
C TRP A 131 -0.31 0.91 0.61
N ALA A 132 -0.01 -0.20 1.29
CA ALA A 132 -0.99 -0.96 2.06
C ALA A 132 -1.57 -0.15 3.24
N MET A 133 -0.73 0.68 3.88
CA MET A 133 -1.18 1.59 4.92
C MET A 133 -2.15 2.64 4.37
N TYR A 134 -1.79 3.30 3.27
CA TYR A 134 -2.65 4.32 2.67
C TYR A 134 -3.95 3.71 2.14
N MET A 135 -3.88 2.53 1.52
CA MET A 135 -5.04 1.76 1.07
C MET A 135 -5.98 1.43 2.22
N SER A 136 -5.44 1.10 3.39
CA SER A 136 -6.24 0.84 4.60
C SER A 136 -7.03 2.07 5.04
N ILE A 137 -6.44 3.26 4.95
CA ILE A 137 -7.10 4.54 5.27
C ILE A 137 -8.19 4.83 4.23
N VAL A 138 -7.87 4.76 2.94
CA VAL A 138 -8.81 5.07 1.85
C VAL A 138 -10.07 4.21 1.95
N HIS A 139 -9.93 2.92 2.25
CA HIS A 139 -11.07 2.01 2.38
C HIS A 139 -12.03 2.34 3.53
N ILE A 140 -11.55 2.91 4.64
CA ILE A 140 -12.39 3.30 5.78
C ILE A 140 -12.79 4.78 5.77
N GLY A 141 -12.16 5.57 4.90
CA GLY A 141 -12.33 7.01 4.79
C GLY A 141 -13.67 7.47 4.20
N GLN A 142 -14.49 6.53 3.70
CA GLN A 142 -15.86 6.77 3.21
C GLN A 142 -15.91 7.97 2.25
N ILE A 143 -16.79 8.94 2.49
CA ILE A 143 -16.98 10.12 1.64
C ILE A 143 -15.74 11.03 1.58
N TRP A 144 -14.87 10.99 2.60
CA TRP A 144 -13.75 11.91 2.75
C TRP A 144 -12.53 11.52 1.91
N TYR A 145 -12.40 10.23 1.60
CA TYR A 145 -11.28 9.67 0.81
C TYR A 145 -11.75 9.11 -0.54
N GLY A 146 -12.96 9.46 -0.96
CA GLY A 146 -13.55 9.01 -2.23
C GLY A 146 -13.16 9.87 -3.44
N TYR A 147 -12.14 10.74 -3.33
CA TYR A 147 -11.74 11.65 -4.40
C TYR A 147 -10.68 11.02 -5.32
N GLY A 148 -10.49 11.65 -6.49
CA GLY A 148 -9.60 11.13 -7.52
C GLY A 148 -8.12 11.13 -7.12
N TRP A 149 -7.70 12.03 -6.23
CA TRP A 149 -6.30 12.15 -5.83
C TRP A 149 -5.85 11.01 -4.91
N GLU A 150 -6.74 10.45 -4.09
CA GLU A 150 -6.48 9.24 -3.29
C GLU A 150 -6.23 8.04 -4.19
N ILE A 151 -7.07 7.85 -5.21
CA ILE A 151 -6.95 6.78 -6.19
C ILE A 151 -5.65 6.96 -6.98
N GLN A 152 -5.35 8.17 -7.45
CA GLN A 152 -4.10 8.47 -8.14
C GLN A 152 -2.87 8.15 -7.28
N LEU A 153 -2.90 8.46 -5.98
CA LEU A 153 -1.80 8.12 -5.07
C LEU A 153 -1.66 6.61 -4.89
N LEU A 154 -2.77 5.86 -4.80
CA LEU A 154 -2.74 4.40 -4.73
C LEU A 154 -2.20 3.76 -6.01
N GLU A 155 -2.63 4.22 -7.18
CA GLU A 155 -2.16 3.72 -8.47
C GLU A 155 -0.67 4.02 -8.67
N THR A 156 -0.27 5.28 -8.44
CA THR A 156 1.13 5.72 -8.58
C THR A 156 2.03 5.02 -7.55
N GLY A 157 1.54 4.88 -6.31
CA GLY A 157 2.23 4.16 -5.25
C GLY A 157 2.45 2.69 -5.57
N PHE A 158 1.41 2.00 -6.06
CA PHE A 158 1.51 0.61 -6.48
C PHE A 158 2.51 0.43 -7.62
N LEU A 159 2.43 1.26 -8.66
CA LEU A 159 3.37 1.19 -9.78
C LEU A 159 4.82 1.46 -9.35
N SER A 160 5.01 2.36 -8.39
CA SER A 160 6.34 2.71 -7.88
C SER A 160 7.02 1.59 -7.11
N ILE A 161 6.27 0.60 -6.59
CA ILE A 161 6.84 -0.62 -5.99
C ILE A 161 7.75 -1.34 -6.99
N PHE A 162 7.36 -1.39 -8.27
CA PHE A 162 8.15 -2.05 -9.32
C PHE A 162 9.28 -1.17 -9.88
N LEU A 163 9.28 0.13 -9.53
CA LEU A 163 10.31 1.08 -9.96
C LEU A 163 11.56 1.04 -9.07
N CYS A 164 11.43 0.57 -7.83
CA CYS A 164 12.50 0.50 -6.85
C CYS A 164 13.14 -0.90 -6.78
N PRO A 165 14.40 -1.02 -6.35
CA PRO A 165 15.01 -2.31 -6.10
C PRO A 165 14.28 -3.04 -4.96
N LEU A 166 14.39 -4.36 -4.92
CA LEU A 166 13.70 -5.16 -3.90
C LEU A 166 14.15 -4.78 -2.48
N ILE A 167 15.46 -4.59 -2.32
CA ILE A 167 16.16 -4.14 -1.11
C ILE A 167 17.29 -3.21 -1.58
N ASP A 168 17.60 -2.17 -0.79
CA ASP A 168 18.72 -1.25 -1.05
C ASP A 168 20.10 -1.93 -0.93
#